data_AF-A0A419YPQ7-F1
#
_entry.id   AF-A0A419YPQ7-F1
#
_cell.length_a   1.000
_cell.length_b   1.000
_cell.length_c   1.000
_cell.angle_alpha   90.00
_cell.angle_beta   90.00
_cell.angle_gamma   90.00
#
_symmetry.space_group_name_H-M   'P 1'
#
loop_
_entity.id
_entity.type
_entity.pdbx_description
1 polymer ?
#
loop_
_entity_poly.entity_id
_entity_poly.type
_entity_poly.pdbx_seq_one_letter_code
_entity_poly.pdbx_strand_id
1 'polypeptide(L)'
;MVRERGSAVTAAACAALLALAGCASGPDPDPGPAERMRAELTDQGVQWDEFRAVGGAGEEPVFTWSVPDGYRCLGGLDPLWSTCMVPDPEPLADGPGIRSIGETMSDRHWQQMFRADRERVTEVSCGGRPVQLYELAEDLLPGGFRRTYTLVDRTVPFDSMTVRVVRDDGGTAVESLSQDVQALPPGLTRQTC
;
A
#
# COMPACT_ATOMS: atom_id res chain seq x y z
N MET A 1 -68.12 56.13 -32.94
CA MET A 1 -67.18 55.02 -32.64
C MET A 1 -67.25 54.81 -31.13
N VAL A 2 -67.64 53.68 -30.55
CA VAL A 2 -67.34 52.25 -30.82
C VAL A 2 -65.96 51.83 -30.29
N ARG A 3 -65.99 50.93 -29.28
CA ARG A 3 -64.94 50.02 -28.73
C ARG A 3 -63.78 50.57 -27.88
N GLU A 4 -63.26 49.85 -26.85
CA GLU A 4 -63.90 48.86 -25.94
C GLU A 4 -63.08 48.59 -24.64
N ARG A 5 -63.79 48.35 -23.53
CA ARG A 5 -63.57 47.41 -22.38
C ARG A 5 -62.22 46.67 -22.15
N GLY A 6 -61.90 46.49 -20.84
CA GLY A 6 -61.00 45.43 -20.30
C GLY A 6 -60.26 45.88 -19.01
N SER A 7 -60.78 45.65 -17.80
CA SER A 7 -60.47 44.51 -16.89
C SER A 7 -58.97 44.29 -16.64
N ALA A 8 -58.34 44.48 -15.46
CA ALA A 8 -58.70 44.33 -14.04
C ALA A 8 -58.56 42.91 -13.44
N VAL A 9 -58.02 42.82 -12.21
CA VAL A 9 -57.90 41.64 -11.30
C VAL A 9 -56.83 40.61 -11.77
N THR A 10 -55.97 39.96 -10.98
CA THR A 10 -55.94 39.46 -9.56
C THR A 10 -54.46 39.51 -9.10
N ALA A 11 -54.01 40.02 -7.95
CA ALA A 11 -54.17 39.59 -6.56
C ALA A 11 -53.81 38.12 -6.23
N ALA A 12 -53.11 37.97 -5.09
CA ALA A 12 -53.03 36.81 -4.17
C ALA A 12 -51.95 35.71 -4.31
N ALA A 13 -51.29 35.51 -3.16
CA ALA A 13 -50.85 34.24 -2.55
C ALA A 13 -49.78 33.36 -3.24
N CYS A 14 -48.59 33.30 -2.64
CA CYS A 14 -48.32 32.22 -1.68
C CYS A 14 -47.10 32.53 -0.79
N ALA A 15 -47.36 32.83 0.48
CA ALA A 15 -46.40 32.61 1.56
C ALA A 15 -46.87 31.38 2.36
N ALA A 16 -45.92 30.62 2.91
CA ALA A 16 -46.12 29.44 3.76
C ALA A 16 -46.75 28.20 3.09
N LEU A 17 -45.89 27.30 2.61
CA LEU A 17 -46.08 25.86 2.78
C LEU A 17 -44.79 25.29 3.40
N LEU A 18 -44.93 24.67 4.56
CA LEU A 18 -43.84 24.04 5.32
C LEU A 18 -43.48 22.67 4.74
N ALA A 19 -42.21 22.29 4.97
CA ALA A 19 -41.66 20.93 4.89
C ALA A 19 -41.58 20.27 3.49
N LEU A 20 -40.75 19.22 3.44
CA LEU A 20 -40.55 18.29 2.31
C LEU A 20 -39.72 18.80 1.10
N ALA A 21 -38.88 19.81 1.29
CA ALA A 21 -37.59 19.84 0.60
C ALA A 21 -36.58 18.97 1.38
N GLY A 22 -36.88 17.67 1.47
CA GLY A 22 -35.88 16.70 1.92
C GLY A 22 -34.74 16.75 0.91
N CYS A 23 -33.61 17.33 1.30
CA CYS A 23 -32.37 17.11 0.57
C CYS A 23 -32.17 15.59 0.59
N ALA A 24 -32.33 14.96 -0.57
CA ALA A 24 -31.99 13.57 -0.73
C ALA A 24 -30.46 13.48 -0.68
N SER A 25 -29.91 13.48 0.53
CA SER A 25 -28.72 12.71 0.82
C SER A 25 -29.08 11.27 0.46
N GLY A 26 -28.80 10.92 -0.81
CA GLY A 26 -28.56 9.54 -1.16
C GLY A 26 -27.46 8.98 -0.25
N PRO A 27 -27.30 7.64 -0.18
CA PRO A 27 -26.16 7.08 0.51
C PRO A 27 -24.90 7.77 -0.02
N ASP A 28 -24.08 8.32 0.88
CA ASP A 28 -22.78 8.87 0.48
C ASP A 28 -22.03 7.80 -0.32
N PRO A 29 -21.33 8.17 -1.40
CA PRO A 29 -20.60 7.18 -2.20
C PRO A 29 -19.63 6.42 -1.28
N ASP A 30 -19.65 5.09 -1.36
CA ASP A 30 -18.78 4.23 -0.55
C ASP A 30 -17.33 4.73 -0.69
N PRO A 31 -16.68 5.16 0.41
CA PRO A 31 -15.35 5.73 0.35
C PRO A 31 -14.39 4.77 -0.35
N GLY A 32 -13.50 5.31 -1.18
CA GLY A 32 -12.55 4.49 -1.93
C GLY A 32 -11.67 3.67 -0.99
N PRO A 33 -11.09 2.53 -1.41
CA PRO A 33 -10.28 1.69 -0.52
C PRO A 33 -9.14 2.45 0.20
N ALA A 34 -8.53 3.46 -0.44
CA ALA A 34 -7.55 4.32 0.21
C ALA A 34 -8.12 5.20 1.34
N GLU A 35 -9.38 5.62 1.23
CA GLU A 35 -10.09 6.42 2.24
C GLU A 35 -10.54 5.53 3.41
N ARG A 36 -11.06 4.33 3.12
CA ARG A 36 -11.36 3.31 4.14
C ARG A 36 -10.11 2.97 4.95
N MET A 37 -8.98 2.69 4.31
CA MET A 37 -7.72 2.37 5.01
C MET A 37 -7.25 3.53 5.92
N ARG A 38 -7.37 4.77 5.46
CA ARG A 38 -7.06 5.93 6.31
C ARG A 38 -8.04 6.07 7.48
N ALA A 39 -9.32 5.79 7.28
CA ALA A 39 -10.32 5.80 8.35
C ALA A 39 -10.01 4.74 9.42
N GLU A 40 -9.71 3.50 9.01
CA GLU A 40 -9.28 2.42 9.92
C GLU A 40 -8.02 2.79 10.71
N LEU A 41 -6.99 3.33 10.03
CA LEU A 41 -5.77 3.81 10.71
C LEU A 41 -6.09 4.97 11.68
N THR A 42 -7.04 5.86 11.35
CA THR A 42 -7.49 6.95 12.24
C THR A 42 -8.16 6.39 13.49
N ASP A 43 -9.07 5.43 13.33
CA ASP A 43 -9.86 4.84 14.42
C ASP A 43 -8.97 4.06 15.40
N GLN A 44 -7.94 3.39 14.88
CA GLN A 44 -6.89 2.75 15.66
C GLN A 44 -5.91 3.74 16.34
N GLY A 45 -6.05 5.04 16.09
CA GLY A 45 -5.18 6.08 16.65
C GLY A 45 -3.76 6.10 16.06
N VAL A 46 -3.53 5.43 14.93
CA VAL A 46 -2.23 5.45 14.23
C VAL A 46 -1.98 6.88 13.74
N GLN A 47 -0.74 7.34 13.86
CA GLN A 47 -0.28 8.59 13.23
C GLN A 47 0.56 8.22 12.01
N TRP A 48 0.39 8.90 10.88
CA TRP A 48 1.18 8.68 9.67
C TRP A 48 1.53 9.98 8.96
N ASP A 49 2.66 9.98 8.24
CA ASP A 49 3.11 11.14 7.46
C ASP A 49 2.87 10.91 5.96
N GLU A 50 3.41 9.82 5.41
CA GLU A 50 3.21 9.40 4.03
C GLU A 50 2.21 8.25 3.95
N PHE A 51 1.35 8.23 2.93
CA PHE A 51 0.42 7.13 2.65
C PHE A 51 0.25 6.96 1.14
N ARG A 52 0.47 5.74 0.62
CA ARG A 52 0.33 5.42 -0.82
C ARG A 52 -0.18 3.99 -1.04
N ALA A 53 -0.95 3.79 -2.10
CA ALA A 53 -1.24 2.46 -2.61
C ALA A 53 -0.06 1.95 -3.45
N VAL A 54 0.34 0.69 -3.27
CA VAL A 54 1.47 0.04 -3.96
C VAL A 54 1.09 -1.22 -4.73
N GLY A 55 -0.13 -1.71 -4.56
CA GLY A 55 -0.74 -2.78 -5.36
C GLY A 55 -2.14 -2.40 -5.82
N GLY A 56 -2.63 -3.00 -6.91
CA GLY A 56 -4.00 -2.77 -7.39
C GLY A 56 -4.26 -3.02 -8.87
N ALA A 57 -3.92 -4.21 -9.40
CA ALA A 57 -4.33 -4.64 -10.73
C ALA A 57 -4.83 -6.10 -10.71
N GLY A 58 -6.06 -6.29 -10.20
CA GLY A 58 -6.73 -7.61 -10.13
C GLY A 58 -6.84 -8.22 -8.73
N GLU A 59 -6.16 -7.65 -7.74
CA GLU A 59 -6.19 -8.09 -6.33
C GLU A 59 -6.61 -6.94 -5.39
N GLU A 60 -6.88 -7.27 -4.13
CA GLU A 60 -7.18 -6.30 -3.06
C GLU A 60 -6.03 -5.28 -2.91
N PRO A 61 -6.33 -3.98 -2.78
CA PRO A 61 -5.30 -2.94 -2.77
C PRO A 61 -4.44 -3.04 -1.52
N VAL A 62 -3.12 -3.02 -1.74
CA VAL A 62 -2.10 -3.02 -0.70
C VAL A 62 -1.57 -1.61 -0.53
N PHE A 63 -1.49 -1.15 0.71
CA PHE A 63 -1.07 0.20 1.09
C PHE A 63 0.26 0.15 1.85
N THR A 64 1.04 1.21 1.72
CA THR A 64 2.19 1.48 2.59
C THR A 64 2.11 2.90 3.13
N TRP A 65 2.57 3.07 4.37
CA TRP A 65 2.61 4.34 5.06
C TRP A 65 3.86 4.44 5.94
N SER A 66 4.28 5.66 6.25
CA SER A 66 5.25 5.92 7.32
C SER A 66 4.52 6.35 8.58
N VAL A 67 5.02 5.94 9.74
CA VAL A 67 4.58 6.49 11.04
C VAL A 67 5.72 7.32 11.65
N PRO A 68 5.43 8.21 12.63
CA PRO A 68 6.46 8.88 13.41
C PRO A 68 7.51 7.90 13.96
N ASP A 69 8.72 8.42 14.22
CA ASP A 69 9.93 7.64 14.50
C ASP A 69 10.47 6.84 13.29
N GLY A 70 9.90 7.03 12.09
CA GLY A 70 10.49 6.61 10.81
C GLY A 70 10.20 5.15 10.40
N TYR A 71 9.37 4.43 11.16
CA TYR A 71 8.91 3.10 10.78
C TYR A 71 8.16 3.16 9.44
N ARG A 72 8.35 2.12 8.62
CA ARG A 72 7.66 1.95 7.33
C ARG A 72 6.74 0.75 7.43
N CYS A 73 5.49 0.94 7.09
CA CYS A 73 4.42 -0.03 7.30
C CYS A 73 3.77 -0.45 5.98
N LEU A 74 3.13 -1.61 5.99
CA LEU A 74 2.42 -2.23 4.88
C LEU A 74 1.12 -2.85 5.42
N GLY A 75 0.04 -2.81 4.65
CA GLY A 75 -1.22 -3.42 5.06
C GLY A 75 -2.27 -3.50 3.95
N GLY A 76 -3.36 -4.17 4.27
CA GLY A 76 -4.56 -4.31 3.43
C GLY A 76 -5.83 -4.27 4.29
N LEU A 77 -6.99 -4.19 3.65
CA LEU A 77 -8.29 -3.93 4.31
C LEU A 77 -9.16 -5.16 4.56
N ASP A 78 -9.01 -6.22 3.77
CA ASP A 78 -10.01 -7.30 3.68
C ASP A 78 -9.32 -8.68 3.84
N PRO A 79 -9.13 -9.19 5.08
CA PRO A 79 -9.34 -8.51 6.36
C PRO A 79 -8.28 -7.43 6.63
N LEU A 80 -8.56 -6.54 7.58
CA LEU A 80 -7.60 -5.51 7.98
C LEU A 80 -6.35 -6.16 8.58
N TRP A 81 -5.18 -5.83 8.04
CA TRP A 81 -3.88 -6.31 8.53
C TRP A 81 -2.81 -5.25 8.34
N SER A 82 -1.78 -5.30 9.19
CA SER A 82 -0.58 -4.48 9.01
C SER A 82 0.69 -5.15 9.50
N THR A 83 1.82 -4.65 9.00
CA THR A 83 3.16 -4.90 9.51
C THR A 83 3.95 -3.59 9.45
N CYS A 84 4.94 -3.42 10.32
CA CYS A 84 5.82 -2.27 10.32
C CYS A 84 7.27 -2.70 10.53
N MET A 85 8.19 -2.13 9.76
CA MET A 85 9.62 -2.29 9.93
C MET A 85 10.21 -1.17 10.79
N VAL A 86 11.27 -1.47 11.52
CA VAL A 86 12.15 -0.45 12.12
C VAL A 86 12.97 0.21 11.00
N PRO A 87 13.14 1.55 10.98
CA PRO A 87 14.11 2.18 10.10
C PRO A 87 15.53 1.75 10.49
N ASP A 88 16.39 1.55 9.50
CA ASP A 88 17.82 1.44 9.73
C ASP A 88 18.55 2.14 8.57
N PRO A 89 19.34 3.19 8.86
CA PRO A 89 19.98 4.04 7.86
C PRO A 89 21.41 3.60 7.49
N GLU A 90 21.98 2.56 8.11
CA GLU A 90 23.37 2.18 7.86
C GLU A 90 23.47 1.31 6.60
N PRO A 91 24.39 1.60 5.65
CA PRO A 91 24.50 0.86 4.39
C PRO A 91 24.76 -0.65 4.62
N LEU A 92 24.15 -1.50 3.78
CA LEU A 92 24.26 -2.97 3.85
C LEU A 92 25.71 -3.43 3.58
N ALA A 93 26.38 -2.70 2.70
CA ALA A 93 27.76 -2.88 2.27
C ALA A 93 28.32 -1.57 1.68
N ASP A 94 29.63 -1.52 1.47
CA ASP A 94 30.29 -0.38 0.80
C ASP A 94 29.93 -0.24 -0.69
N GLY A 95 29.25 -1.22 -1.28
CA GLY A 95 28.88 -1.31 -2.69
C GLY A 95 27.42 -1.77 -2.90
N PRO A 96 27.01 -2.02 -4.15
CA PRO A 96 25.70 -2.58 -4.46
C PRO A 96 25.45 -3.90 -3.75
N GLY A 97 24.19 -4.17 -3.36
CA GLY A 97 23.78 -5.48 -2.90
C GLY A 97 22.44 -5.54 -2.20
N ILE A 98 21.92 -6.77 -2.07
CA ILE A 98 20.60 -7.08 -1.53
C ILE A 98 20.73 -7.88 -0.23
N ARG A 99 19.89 -7.60 0.77
CA ARG A 99 19.82 -8.39 2.02
C ARG A 99 18.38 -8.58 2.51
N SER A 100 18.02 -9.82 2.84
CA SER A 100 16.79 -10.13 3.59
C SER A 100 16.94 -9.67 5.04
N ILE A 101 15.96 -8.94 5.57
CA ILE A 101 16.02 -8.32 6.91
C ILE A 101 14.97 -8.86 7.88
N GLY A 102 14.01 -9.65 7.41
CA GLY A 102 13.10 -10.38 8.29
C GLY A 102 11.98 -11.10 7.54
N GLU A 103 11.42 -12.09 8.20
CA GLU A 103 10.20 -12.78 7.81
C GLU A 103 9.18 -12.71 8.95
N THR A 104 7.91 -12.46 8.60
CA THR A 104 6.82 -12.47 9.57
C THR A 104 5.53 -13.03 8.97
N MET A 105 4.64 -13.47 9.83
CA MET A 105 3.26 -13.82 9.47
C MET A 105 2.34 -12.84 10.19
N SER A 106 1.71 -11.95 9.42
CA SER A 106 0.69 -11.02 9.91
C SER A 106 -0.63 -11.35 9.21
N ASP A 107 -1.66 -11.63 10.02
CA ASP A 107 -3.03 -11.97 9.61
C ASP A 107 -3.13 -12.87 8.37
N ARG A 108 -2.54 -14.07 8.49
CA ARG A 108 -2.50 -15.14 7.47
C ARG A 108 -1.67 -14.83 6.22
N HIS A 109 -0.94 -13.72 6.19
CA HIS A 109 0.00 -13.39 5.12
C HIS A 109 1.43 -13.56 5.61
N TRP A 110 2.19 -14.42 4.95
CA TRP A 110 3.65 -14.46 5.05
C TRP A 110 4.24 -13.27 4.31
N GLN A 111 5.16 -12.58 4.97
CA GLN A 111 5.75 -11.34 4.50
C GLN A 111 7.27 -11.47 4.64
N GLN A 112 7.98 -11.40 3.52
CA GLN A 112 9.44 -11.34 3.51
C GLN A 112 9.90 -9.94 3.14
N MET A 113 10.62 -9.29 4.05
CA MET A 113 11.18 -7.96 3.85
C MET A 113 12.66 -8.04 3.52
N PHE A 114 13.08 -7.20 2.58
CA PHE A 114 14.47 -7.11 2.15
C PHE A 114 14.82 -5.69 1.70
N ARG A 115 16.10 -5.37 1.68
CA ARG A 115 16.64 -4.08 1.22
C ARG A 115 17.62 -4.30 0.09
N ALA A 116 17.71 -3.32 -0.80
CA ALA A 116 18.69 -3.23 -1.85
C ALA A 116 19.37 -1.85 -1.78
N ASP A 117 20.69 -1.84 -1.68
CA ASP A 117 21.50 -0.61 -1.64
C ASP A 117 22.14 -0.37 -3.00
N ARG A 118 22.01 0.85 -3.51
CA ARG A 118 22.46 1.32 -4.84
C ARG A 118 21.89 0.49 -5.99
N GLU A 119 20.75 -0.14 -5.74
CA GLU A 119 20.07 -1.08 -6.63
C GLU A 119 18.57 -0.84 -6.58
N ARG A 120 17.92 -1.10 -7.71
CA ARG A 120 16.47 -1.10 -7.85
C ARG A 120 16.02 -2.46 -8.36
N VAL A 121 15.14 -3.10 -7.61
CA VAL A 121 14.59 -4.39 -7.97
C VAL A 121 13.52 -4.19 -9.05
N THR A 122 13.61 -4.96 -10.13
CA THR A 122 12.68 -4.90 -11.27
C THR A 122 11.84 -6.16 -11.44
N GLU A 123 12.31 -7.31 -10.95
CA GLU A 123 11.60 -8.58 -10.98
C GLU A 123 12.06 -9.45 -9.80
N VAL A 124 11.13 -10.19 -9.19
CA VAL A 124 11.43 -11.30 -8.27
C VAL A 124 10.73 -12.55 -8.79
N SER A 125 11.42 -13.69 -8.72
CA SER A 125 10.88 -14.97 -9.18
C SER A 125 11.27 -16.14 -8.27
N CYS A 126 10.38 -17.14 -8.22
CA CYS A 126 10.52 -18.38 -7.48
C CYS A 126 10.31 -19.55 -8.46
N GLY A 127 11.33 -20.39 -8.71
CA GLY A 127 11.26 -21.43 -9.75
C GLY A 127 10.91 -20.90 -11.15
N GLY A 128 11.23 -19.63 -11.45
CA GLY A 128 10.85 -18.94 -12.69
C GLY A 128 9.40 -18.44 -12.76
N ARG A 129 8.59 -18.62 -11.70
CA ARG A 129 7.29 -17.94 -11.54
C ARG A 129 7.51 -16.53 -11.00
N PRO A 130 6.87 -15.48 -11.55
CA PRO A 130 6.95 -14.14 -10.97
C PRO A 130 6.31 -14.12 -9.57
N VAL A 131 6.92 -13.38 -8.64
CA VAL A 131 6.41 -13.12 -7.29
C VAL A 131 6.05 -11.64 -7.19
N GLN A 132 4.92 -11.34 -6.57
CA GLN A 132 4.47 -9.96 -6.43
C GLN A 132 5.39 -9.19 -5.46
N LEU A 133 5.87 -8.04 -5.94
CA LEU A 133 6.83 -7.17 -5.25
C LEU A 133 6.14 -5.85 -4.90
N TYR A 134 6.43 -5.33 -3.70
CA TYR A 134 6.01 -3.99 -3.28
C TYR A 134 7.21 -3.20 -2.76
N GLU A 135 7.39 -1.98 -3.25
CA GLU A 135 8.41 -1.04 -2.76
C GLU A 135 7.82 -0.22 -1.61
N LEU A 136 8.40 -0.36 -0.41
CA LEU A 136 7.94 0.31 0.81
C LEU A 136 8.48 1.73 0.93
N ALA A 137 9.78 1.90 0.69
CA ALA A 137 10.48 3.15 0.90
C ALA A 137 11.72 3.26 0.01
N GLU A 138 12.12 4.49 -0.27
CA GLU A 138 13.42 4.85 -0.83
C GLU A 138 14.06 5.88 0.11
N ASP A 139 15.24 5.58 0.64
CA ASP A 139 15.97 6.42 1.58
C ASP A 139 17.34 6.81 0.95
N LEU A 140 17.72 8.09 1.01
CA LEU A 140 18.99 8.57 0.46
C LEU A 140 20.14 8.30 1.43
N LEU A 141 21.15 7.53 1.00
CA LEU A 141 22.32 7.16 1.78
C LEU A 141 23.63 7.74 1.19
N PRO A 142 24.74 7.71 1.94
CA PRO A 142 26.07 7.99 1.40
C PRO A 142 26.41 7.09 0.20
N GLY A 143 26.44 7.69 -1.00
CA GLY A 143 26.80 7.04 -2.25
C GLY A 143 25.65 6.44 -3.07
N GLY A 144 24.38 6.62 -2.69
CA GLY A 144 23.24 6.22 -3.52
C GLY A 144 21.97 6.00 -2.71
N PHE A 145 20.99 5.29 -3.28
CA PHE A 145 19.71 5.03 -2.60
C PHE A 145 19.68 3.66 -1.94
N ARG A 146 19.03 3.58 -0.77
CA ARG A 146 18.49 2.33 -0.21
C ARG A 146 17.04 2.22 -0.62
N ARG A 147 16.63 1.05 -1.09
CA ARG A 147 15.23 0.73 -1.37
C ARG A 147 14.80 -0.44 -0.51
N THR A 148 13.68 -0.28 0.18
CA THR A 148 13.07 -1.36 0.96
C THR A 148 11.96 -2.00 0.15
N TYR A 149 11.98 -3.32 0.08
CA TYR A 149 11.00 -4.14 -0.60
C TYR A 149 10.35 -5.15 0.35
N THR A 150 9.16 -5.59 -0.04
CA THR A 150 8.45 -6.69 0.61
C THR A 150 7.76 -7.57 -0.42
N LEU A 151 7.67 -8.85 -0.09
CA LEU A 151 6.95 -9.89 -0.82
C LEU A 151 5.86 -10.43 0.09
N VAL A 152 4.71 -10.77 -0.46
CA VAL A 152 3.55 -11.24 0.32
C VAL A 152 2.99 -12.52 -0.30
N ASP A 153 2.79 -13.55 0.52
CA ASP A 153 2.11 -14.80 0.15
C ASP A 153 1.07 -15.18 1.21
N ARG A 154 -0.05 -15.80 0.81
CA ARG A 154 -1.16 -16.18 1.72
C ARG A 154 -1.00 -17.55 2.38
N THR A 155 0.01 -18.32 2.00
CA THR A 155 0.06 -19.76 2.25
C THR A 155 1.38 -20.23 2.85
N VAL A 156 2.51 -19.77 2.30
CA VAL A 156 3.83 -20.26 2.70
C VAL A 156 4.93 -19.18 2.60
N PRO A 157 5.96 -19.25 3.46
CA PRO A 157 7.17 -18.44 3.31
C PRO A 157 8.00 -18.89 2.10
N PHE A 158 8.80 -18.01 1.51
CA PHE A 158 9.72 -18.33 0.40
C PHE A 158 11.08 -18.84 0.92
N ASP A 159 11.86 -19.55 0.09
CA ASP A 159 13.24 -19.93 0.43
C ASP A 159 14.32 -19.05 -0.22
N SER A 160 14.79 -19.37 -1.42
CA SER A 160 15.82 -18.65 -2.16
C SER A 160 15.28 -18.19 -3.52
N MET A 161 14.99 -16.91 -3.65
CA MET A 161 14.44 -16.35 -4.88
C MET A 161 15.52 -15.81 -5.81
N THR A 162 15.19 -15.75 -7.10
CA THR A 162 15.99 -15.05 -8.10
C THR A 162 15.44 -13.64 -8.30
N VAL A 163 16.30 -12.65 -8.12
CA VAL A 163 15.98 -11.22 -8.21
C VAL A 163 16.69 -10.60 -9.40
N ARG A 164 16.00 -9.76 -10.18
CA ARG A 164 16.63 -8.88 -11.17
C ARG A 164 16.74 -7.47 -10.61
N VAL A 165 17.92 -6.88 -10.80
CA VAL A 165 18.19 -5.50 -10.39
C VAL A 165 18.74 -4.67 -11.54
N VAL A 166 18.42 -3.37 -11.49
CA VAL A 166 19.15 -2.30 -12.17
C VAL A 166 19.94 -1.57 -11.09
N ARG A 167 21.25 -1.46 -11.26
CA ARG A 167 22.15 -0.69 -10.38
C ARG A 167 22.01 0.80 -10.68
N ASP A 168 22.28 1.64 -9.68
CA ASP A 168 22.25 3.10 -9.83
C ASP A 168 23.28 3.61 -10.88
N ASP A 169 24.29 2.79 -11.26
CA ASP A 169 25.23 3.04 -12.36
C ASP A 169 24.72 2.67 -13.76
N GLY A 170 23.49 2.13 -13.86
CA GLY A 170 22.86 1.67 -15.09
C GLY A 170 23.16 0.22 -15.48
N GLY A 171 24.02 -0.48 -14.72
CA GLY A 171 24.26 -1.91 -14.89
C GLY A 171 23.04 -2.76 -14.54
N THR A 172 22.96 -3.98 -15.07
CA THR A 172 21.92 -4.96 -14.70
C THR A 172 22.55 -6.23 -14.17
N ALA A 173 21.90 -6.85 -13.18
CA ALA A 173 22.35 -8.08 -12.57
C ALA A 173 21.18 -9.01 -12.24
N VAL A 174 21.53 -10.28 -12.01
CA VAL A 174 20.64 -11.30 -11.46
C VAL A 174 21.29 -11.79 -10.17
N GLU A 175 20.58 -11.64 -9.06
CA GLU A 175 21.09 -11.92 -7.71
C GLU A 175 20.16 -12.89 -6.97
N SER A 176 20.69 -13.55 -5.94
CA SER A 176 19.92 -14.50 -5.13
C SER A 176 19.48 -13.84 -3.83
N LEU A 177 18.18 -13.83 -3.57
CA LEU A 177 17.61 -13.42 -2.29
C LEU A 177 17.33 -14.67 -1.45
N SER A 178 18.30 -15.05 -0.62
CA SER A 178 18.18 -16.07 0.42
C SER A 178 17.89 -15.44 1.78
N GLN A 179 17.18 -16.15 2.66
CA GLN A 179 17.00 -15.71 4.05
C GLN A 179 18.15 -16.13 4.97
N ASP A 180 18.50 -15.25 5.90
CA ASP A 180 19.11 -15.64 7.18
C ASP A 180 18.05 -16.48 7.93
N VAL A 181 18.39 -17.73 8.29
CA VAL A 181 17.39 -18.77 8.63
C VAL A 181 16.56 -18.44 9.87
N GLN A 182 15.33 -17.96 9.66
CA GLN A 182 14.32 -17.84 10.71
C GLN A 182 13.61 -19.18 10.92
N ALA A 183 13.44 -19.58 12.19
CA ALA A 183 12.80 -20.84 12.55
C ALA A 183 11.31 -20.82 12.22
N LEU A 184 10.87 -21.73 11.34
CA LEU A 184 9.46 -21.90 11.01
C LEU A 184 8.70 -22.55 12.16
N PRO A 185 7.42 -22.21 12.37
CA PRO A 185 6.53 -22.97 13.24
C PRO A 185 6.43 -24.45 12.80
N PRO A 186 6.27 -25.41 13.75
CA PRO A 186 6.20 -26.83 13.42
C PRO A 186 5.10 -27.16 12.41
N GLY A 187 5.43 -27.98 11.41
CA GLY A 187 4.49 -28.41 10.36
C GLY A 187 4.41 -27.48 9.14
N LEU A 188 5.09 -26.34 9.15
CA LEU A 188 5.24 -25.49 7.96
C LEU A 188 6.51 -25.81 7.16
N THR A 189 6.40 -25.68 5.84
CA THR A 189 7.48 -25.79 4.88
C THR A 189 7.54 -24.52 4.04
N ARG A 190 8.75 -24.02 3.72
CA ARG A 190 8.91 -22.97 2.70
C ARG A 190 8.45 -23.46 1.33
N GLN A 191 7.95 -22.55 0.49
CA GLN A 191 7.84 -22.79 -0.94
C GLN A 191 9.24 -22.98 -1.50
N THR A 192 9.47 -24.10 -2.20
CA THR A 192 10.72 -24.33 -2.91
C THR A 192 10.75 -23.55 -4.21
N CYS A 193 11.81 -22.76 -4.38
CA CYS A 193 12.13 -21.98 -5.57
C CYS A 193 13.31 -22.56 -6.38
#